data_AF-S9NVP1-F1
#
_entry.id   AF-S9NVP1-F1
#
_cell.length_a   1.000
_cell.length_b   1.000
_cell.length_c   1.000
_cell.angle_alpha   90.00
_cell.angle_beta   90.00
_cell.angle_gamma   90.00
#
_symmetry.space_group_name_H-M   'P 1'
#
loop_
_entity.id
_entity.type
_entity.pdbx_description
1 polymer ?
#
loop_
_entity_poly.entity_id
_entity_poly.type
_entity_poly.pdbx_seq_one_letter_code
_entity_poly.pdbx_strand_id
1 'polypeptide(L)'
;MTALPVLCIKNDGSPTRAGLYTDFYSGWVHGHIATTQPIPGTWLSSQATADQICVNYFGTGWRMAEHHDGGGGWGFHAYGDIRNDTKFWVRIINQPANCWNP
;
A
#
# COMPACT_ATOMS: atom_id res chain seq x y z
N MET A 1 -9.00 3.85 19.88
CA MET A 1 -7.97 3.97 18.83
C MET A 1 -8.51 3.30 17.58
N THR A 2 -8.36 3.93 16.41
CA THR A 2 -8.88 3.37 15.15
C THR A 2 -8.00 2.22 14.68
N ALA A 3 -8.62 1.08 14.37
CA ALA A 3 -7.96 -0.06 13.77
C ALA A 3 -8.44 -0.21 12.32
N LEU A 4 -7.50 -0.21 11.37
CA LEU A 4 -7.76 -0.42 9.94
C LEU A 4 -6.71 -1.40 9.39
N PRO A 5 -7.02 -2.12 8.30
CA PRO A 5 -6.02 -2.89 7.58
C PRO A 5 -4.86 -2.01 7.10
N VAL A 6 -3.66 -2.59 6.97
CA VAL A 6 -2.56 -1.98 6.21
C VAL A 6 -2.67 -2.45 4.78
N LEU A 7 -2.61 -1.52 3.82
CA LEU A 7 -2.41 -1.90 2.43
C LEU A 7 -0.95 -2.29 2.22
N CYS A 8 -0.71 -3.53 1.86
CA CYS A 8 0.60 -4.07 1.56
C CYS A 8 0.74 -4.28 0.06
N ILE A 9 1.94 -4.06 -0.46
CA ILE A 9 2.29 -4.18 -1.87
C ILE A 9 3.56 -5.02 -2.06
N LYS A 10 3.61 -5.76 -3.15
CA LYS A 10 4.80 -6.43 -3.67
C LYS A 10 4.94 -6.14 -5.16
N ASN A 11 5.98 -5.40 -5.53
CA ASN A 11 6.36 -5.17 -6.92
C ASN A 11 7.16 -6.39 -7.41
N ASP A 12 6.54 -7.27 -8.18
CA ASP A 12 7.13 -8.52 -8.67
C ASP A 12 7.38 -8.54 -10.19
N GLY A 13 7.16 -7.40 -10.87
CA GLY A 13 7.35 -7.26 -12.31
C GLY A 13 6.12 -7.70 -13.12
N SER A 14 4.98 -7.95 -12.48
CA SER A 14 3.76 -8.39 -13.17
C SER A 14 3.36 -7.45 -14.31
N PRO A 15 2.96 -7.98 -15.48
CA PRO A 15 2.57 -7.16 -16.61
C PRO A 15 1.23 -6.47 -16.33
N THR A 16 1.07 -5.27 -16.89
CA THR A 16 -0.21 -4.54 -16.86
C THR A 16 -1.27 -5.31 -17.65
N ARG A 17 -2.54 -5.13 -17.28
CA ARG A 17 -3.67 -5.66 -18.05
C ARG A 17 -3.78 -4.91 -19.38
N ALA A 18 -3.88 -5.64 -20.48
CA ALA A 18 -4.12 -5.05 -21.80
C ALA A 18 -5.34 -4.12 -21.79
N GLY A 19 -5.16 -2.89 -22.30
CA GLY A 19 -6.21 -1.87 -22.37
C GLY A 19 -6.43 -1.07 -21.08
N LEU A 20 -5.66 -1.31 -20.00
CA LEU A 20 -5.67 -0.43 -18.84
C LEU A 20 -4.99 0.89 -19.20
N TYR A 21 -5.70 1.99 -19.04
CA TYR A 21 -5.11 3.33 -19.11
C TYR A 21 -4.27 3.60 -17.87
N THR A 22 -3.08 4.16 -18.07
CA THR A 22 -2.19 4.59 -16.98
C THR A 22 -1.61 5.94 -17.32
N ASP A 23 -1.51 6.81 -16.33
CA ASP A 23 -0.83 8.10 -16.43
C ASP A 23 -0.05 8.39 -15.14
N PHE A 24 0.43 9.63 -15.00
CA PHE A 24 1.12 10.06 -13.78
C PHE A 24 0.25 9.94 -12.53
N TYR A 25 -1.08 10.04 -12.62
CA TYR A 25 -1.99 10.04 -11.48
C TYR A 25 -2.57 8.66 -11.14
N SER A 26 -2.42 7.68 -12.04
CA SER A 26 -3.02 6.35 -11.99
C SER A 26 -2.09 5.28 -12.59
N GLY A 27 -0.84 5.27 -12.14
CA GLY A 27 0.19 4.41 -12.71
C GLY A 27 0.03 2.93 -12.35
N TRP A 28 0.64 2.05 -13.15
CA TRP A 28 0.69 0.61 -12.87
C TRP A 28 1.88 0.27 -11.98
N VAL A 29 1.64 -0.44 -10.88
CA VAL A 29 2.71 -0.75 -9.91
C VAL A 29 3.61 -1.92 -10.30
N HIS A 30 3.30 -2.67 -11.36
CA HIS A 30 4.04 -3.90 -11.69
C HIS A 30 4.03 -4.94 -10.56
N GLY A 31 2.85 -5.19 -9.98
CA GLY A 31 2.77 -6.04 -8.80
C GLY A 31 1.38 -6.29 -8.23
N HIS A 32 1.40 -6.83 -7.01
CA HIS A 32 0.23 -7.26 -6.27
C HIS A 32 0.03 -6.45 -4.99
N ILE A 33 -1.22 -6.26 -4.58
CA ILE A 33 -1.63 -5.71 -3.30
C ILE A 33 -2.50 -6.68 -2.51
N ALA A 34 -2.44 -6.55 -1.19
CA ALA A 34 -3.30 -7.25 -0.25
C ALA A 34 -3.48 -6.39 1.01
N THR A 35 -4.53 -6.65 1.79
CA THR A 35 -4.77 -5.98 3.07
C THR A 35 -4.58 -6.94 4.23
N THR A 36 -3.92 -6.49 5.29
CA THR A 36 -3.81 -7.25 6.56
C THR A 36 -5.17 -7.37 7.25
N GLN A 37 -5.22 -8.07 8.39
CA GLN A 37 -6.30 -7.83 9.36
C GLN A 37 -6.19 -6.40 9.92
N PRO A 38 -7.29 -5.79 10.43
CA PRO A 38 -7.22 -4.47 11.03
C PRO A 38 -6.24 -4.40 12.20
N ILE A 39 -5.35 -3.40 12.19
CA ILE A 39 -4.41 -3.14 13.28
C ILE A 39 -4.55 -1.70 13.80
N PRO A 40 -4.25 -1.44 15.09
CA PRO A 40 -4.22 -0.08 15.62
C PRO A 40 -3.20 0.79 14.89
N GLY A 41 -3.58 2.01 14.53
CA GLY A 41 -2.64 2.97 13.91
C GLY A 41 -1.41 3.28 14.78
N THR A 42 -1.52 3.13 16.11
CA THR A 42 -0.40 3.30 17.06
C THR A 42 0.69 2.23 16.93
N TRP A 43 0.42 1.12 16.24
CA TRP A 43 1.45 0.11 15.94
C TRP A 43 2.33 0.52 14.77
N LEU A 44 1.87 1.45 13.93
CA LEU A 44 2.64 1.99 12.80
C LEU A 44 3.55 3.11 13.31
N SER A 45 4.65 2.74 13.96
CA SER A 45 5.58 3.67 14.61
C SER A 45 6.74 4.15 13.71
N SER A 46 6.92 3.51 12.56
CA SER A 46 7.89 3.89 11.53
C SER A 46 7.58 3.17 10.23
N GLN A 47 8.16 3.64 9.12
CA GLN A 47 8.09 2.91 7.85
C GLN A 47 8.62 1.47 7.99
N ALA A 48 9.76 1.28 8.65
CA ALA A 48 10.34 -0.05 8.85
C ALA A 48 9.39 -0.99 9.63
N THR A 49 8.69 -0.47 10.64
CA THR A 49 7.68 -1.24 11.38
C THR A 49 6.49 -1.60 10.50
N ALA A 50 6.01 -0.66 9.69
CA ALA A 50 4.90 -0.89 8.77
C ALA A 50 5.26 -1.91 7.67
N ASP A 51 6.46 -1.81 7.12
CA ASP A 51 6.98 -2.75 6.13
C ASP A 51 7.13 -4.14 6.75
N GLN A 52 7.64 -4.24 7.98
CA GLN A 52 7.78 -5.52 8.70
C GLN A 52 6.43 -6.18 8.98
N ILE A 53 5.37 -5.40 9.24
CA ILE A 53 4.01 -5.94 9.35
C ILE A 53 3.60 -6.62 8.04
N CYS A 54 3.82 -5.98 6.89
CA CYS A 54 3.53 -6.58 5.59
C CYS A 54 4.34 -7.83 5.32
N VAL A 55 5.64 -7.85 5.67
CA VAL A 55 6.48 -9.05 5.60
C VAL A 55 5.94 -10.17 6.47
N ASN A 56 5.49 -9.88 7.69
CA ASN A 56 4.97 -10.89 8.60
C ASN A 56 3.65 -11.52 8.09
N TYR A 57 2.80 -10.75 7.40
CA TYR A 57 1.54 -11.25 6.85
C TYR A 57 1.72 -12.02 5.54
N PHE A 58 2.59 -11.55 4.66
CA PHE A 58 2.61 -12.00 3.26
C PHE A 58 3.98 -12.50 2.77
N GLY A 59 5.02 -12.41 3.61
CA GLY A 59 6.38 -12.88 3.35
C GLY A 59 7.32 -11.82 2.79
N THR A 60 8.57 -12.23 2.54
CA THR A 60 9.63 -11.36 2.03
C THR A 60 9.25 -10.68 0.70
N GLY A 61 9.58 -9.40 0.58
CA GLY A 61 9.32 -8.57 -0.60
C GLY A 61 8.01 -7.78 -0.53
N TRP A 62 7.16 -8.03 0.46
CA TRP A 62 6.01 -7.18 0.76
C TRP A 62 6.41 -6.00 1.64
N ARG A 63 5.79 -4.85 1.42
CA ARG A 63 5.97 -3.62 2.22
C ARG A 63 4.67 -2.85 2.32
N MET A 64 4.61 -1.84 3.18
CA MET A 64 3.46 -0.93 3.20
C MET A 64 3.38 -0.18 1.87
N ALA A 65 2.18 -0.11 1.30
CA ALA A 65 1.91 0.66 0.10
C ALA A 65 2.09 2.15 0.37
N GLU A 66 2.67 2.82 -0.61
CA GLU A 66 2.92 4.25 -0.61
C GLU A 66 1.96 4.93 -1.58
N HIS A 67 1.50 6.13 -1.21
CA HIS A 67 0.51 6.88 -1.97
C HIS A 67 0.90 7.09 -3.45
N HIS A 68 2.20 7.27 -3.72
CA HIS A 68 2.76 7.45 -5.06
C HIS A 68 3.32 6.18 -5.71
N ASP A 69 3.01 4.99 -5.18
CA ASP A 69 3.30 3.75 -5.89
C ASP A 69 2.72 3.80 -7.31
N GLY A 70 3.38 3.20 -8.29
CA GLY A 70 2.98 3.32 -9.71
C GLY A 70 3.51 4.58 -10.42
N GLY A 71 4.25 5.44 -9.72
CA GLY A 71 5.10 6.46 -10.34
C GLY A 71 4.59 7.89 -10.26
N GLY A 72 3.62 8.21 -9.40
CA GLY A 72 3.18 9.60 -9.26
C GLY A 72 1.92 9.86 -8.44
N GLY A 73 1.10 10.79 -8.92
CA GLY A 73 0.01 11.50 -8.26
C GLY A 73 -0.82 10.78 -7.18
N TRP A 74 -2.08 10.50 -7.47
CA TRP A 74 -3.14 10.37 -6.44
C TRP A 74 -3.52 8.91 -6.13
N GLY A 75 -3.04 7.96 -6.93
CA GLY A 75 -3.32 6.55 -6.74
C GLY A 75 -2.64 5.69 -7.79
N PHE A 76 -2.94 4.40 -7.74
CA PHE A 76 -2.29 3.41 -8.57
C PHE A 76 -3.17 2.21 -8.88
N HIS A 77 -2.75 1.47 -9.90
CA HIS A 77 -3.32 0.19 -10.29
C HIS A 77 -2.38 -0.95 -9.93
N ALA A 78 -2.94 -2.02 -9.38
CA ALA A 78 -2.24 -3.24 -9.00
C ALA A 78 -3.16 -4.45 -9.18
N TYR A 79 -2.60 -5.65 -9.24
CA TYR A 79 -3.40 -6.86 -9.04
C TYR A 79 -3.74 -7.00 -7.57
N GLY A 80 -4.97 -7.36 -7.24
CA GLY A 80 -5.35 -7.61 -5.86
C GLY A 80 -6.83 -7.85 -5.71
N ASP A 81 -7.18 -8.61 -4.68
CA ASP A 81 -8.55 -8.78 -4.21
C ASP A 81 -8.62 -8.13 -2.82
N ILE A 82 -9.05 -6.87 -2.80
CA ILE A 82 -9.21 -6.09 -1.59
C ILE A 82 -10.67 -5.69 -1.43
N ARG A 83 -11.09 -5.57 -0.17
CA ARG A 83 -12.43 -5.11 0.16
C ARG A 83 -12.63 -3.65 -0.29
N ASN A 84 -13.72 -3.37 -0.98
CA ASN A 84 -14.10 -2.02 -1.43
C ASN A 84 -15.02 -1.29 -0.43
N ASP A 85 -15.31 -1.90 0.71
CA ASP A 85 -16.21 -1.37 1.75
C ASP A 85 -15.48 -0.96 3.04
N THR A 86 -14.14 -0.93 3.03
CA THR A 86 -13.32 -0.54 4.18
C THR A 86 -12.23 0.45 3.79
N LYS A 87 -11.82 1.27 4.75
CA LYS A 87 -10.59 2.07 4.67
C LYS A 87 -9.39 1.22 5.07
N PHE A 88 -8.20 1.66 4.68
CA PHE A 88 -6.92 1.05 5.04
C PHE A 88 -5.86 2.14 5.25
N TRP A 89 -4.78 1.78 5.94
CA TRP A 89 -3.60 2.62 6.09
C TRP A 89 -2.68 2.48 4.86
N VAL A 90 -2.21 3.62 4.36
CA VAL A 90 -1.11 3.77 3.40
C VAL A 90 -0.09 4.74 3.99
N ARG A 91 1.14 4.73 3.49
CA ARG A 91 2.13 5.76 3.80
C ARG A 91 2.21 6.81 2.69
N ILE A 92 2.66 8.00 3.02
CA ILE A 92 2.98 9.08 2.08
C ILE A 92 4.34 9.68 2.45
N ILE A 93 5.22 9.83 1.46
CA ILE A 93 6.61 10.24 1.69
C ILE A 93 6.82 11.76 1.66
N ASN A 94 5.97 12.52 0.95
CA ASN A 94 6.16 13.96 0.73
C ASN A 94 5.22 14.84 1.56
N GLN A 95 4.47 14.26 2.51
CA GLN A 95 3.58 14.98 3.41
C GLN A 95 3.68 14.40 4.84
N PRO A 96 3.55 15.23 5.90
CA PRO A 96 3.46 14.77 7.28
C PRO A 96 2.04 14.24 7.55
N ALA A 97 1.77 12.98 7.18
CA ALA A 97 0.46 12.38 7.37
C ALA A 97 0.52 10.88 7.73
N ASN A 98 1.71 10.34 8.01
CA ASN A 98 1.81 8.94 8.45
C ASN A 98 1.49 8.84 9.94
N CYS A 99 1.08 7.66 10.39
CA CYS A 99 0.77 7.42 11.80
C CYS A 99 1.93 7.75 12.76
N TRP A 100 3.17 7.72 12.27
CA TRP A 100 4.40 8.04 13.01
C TRP A 100 4.91 9.47 12.84
N ASN A 101 4.26 10.28 12.01
CA ASN A 101 4.55 11.71 11.85
C ASN A 101 3.28 12.47 11.42
N PRO A 102 2.27 12.53 12.31
CA PRO A 102 0.98 13.13 12.00
C PRO A 102 1.07 14.64 11.74
#